data_AF-A0A3D2YIJ9-F1
#
_entry.id   AF-A0A3D2YIJ9-F1
#
_cell.length_a   1.000
_cell.length_b   1.000
_cell.length_c   1.000
_cell.angle_alpha   90.00
_cell.angle_beta   90.00
_cell.angle_gamma   90.00
#
_symmetry.space_group_name_H-M   'P 1'
#
loop_
_entity.id
_entity.type
_entity.pdbx_description
1 polymer ?
#
loop_
_entity_poly.entity_id
_entity_poly.type
_entity_poly.pdbx_seq_one_letter_code
_entity_poly.pdbx_strand_id
1 'polypeptide(L)'
;MKTSGIIRRIDDLGRVVIPVEMRRVLDMGEREALSISLENNAIVLRRAHAGCVFCGSGKDVMDFRGKLVCPRCARQLATVQATAE
;
A
#
# COMPACT_ATOMS: atom_id res chain seq x y z
N MET A 1 19.74 15.46 5.60
CA MET A 1 19.21 14.08 5.49
C MET A 1 20.14 13.31 4.57
N LYS A 2 20.90 12.35 5.09
CA LYS A 2 21.84 11.55 4.28
C LYS A 2 21.04 10.45 3.59
N THR A 3 20.66 10.67 2.35
CA THR A 3 20.10 9.62 1.48
C THR A 3 21.24 8.70 1.06
N SER A 4 21.67 7.80 1.95
CA SER A 4 22.64 6.76 1.59
C SER A 4 21.92 5.74 0.72
N GLY A 5 21.98 5.93 -0.60
CA GLY A 5 21.51 4.93 -1.55
C GLY A 5 22.35 3.65 -1.42
N ILE A 6 21.67 2.51 -1.38
CA ILE A 6 22.33 1.20 -1.48
C ILE A 6 22.32 0.80 -2.95
N ILE A 7 23.48 0.49 -3.51
CA ILE A 7 23.59 0.00 -4.88
C ILE A 7 23.36 -1.51 -4.87
N ARG A 8 22.39 -1.99 -5.66
CA ARG A 8 22.13 -3.42 -5.85
C ARG A 8 22.08 -3.74 -7.34
N ARG A 9 22.71 -4.86 -7.71
CA ARG A 9 22.63 -5.39 -9.07
C ARG A 9 21.28 -6.07 -9.27
N ILE A 10 20.77 -5.95 -10.48
CA ILE A 10 19.63 -6.72 -10.98
C ILE A 10 20.13 -8.14 -11.26
N ASP A 11 19.30 -9.15 -11.00
CA ASP A 11 19.61 -10.53 -11.37
C ASP A 11 19.30 -10.82 -12.86
N ASP A 12 19.58 -12.05 -13.30
CA ASP A 12 19.38 -12.46 -14.69
C ASP A 12 17.91 -12.43 -15.15
N LEU A 13 16.96 -12.29 -14.22
CA LEU A 13 15.53 -12.25 -14.48
C LEU A 13 14.94 -10.84 -14.34
N GLY A 14 15.75 -9.82 -14.09
CA GLY A 14 15.25 -8.46 -13.95
C GLY A 14 14.76 -8.11 -12.54
N ARG A 15 15.00 -8.95 -11.53
CA ARG A 15 14.51 -8.72 -10.15
C ARG A 15 15.53 -7.91 -9.36
N VAL A 16 15.01 -7.09 -8.43
CA VAL A 16 15.81 -6.36 -7.44
C VAL A 16 15.44 -6.81 -6.03
N VAL A 17 16.44 -6.99 -5.18
CA VAL A 17 16.23 -7.37 -3.78
C VAL A 17 16.17 -6.10 -2.92
N ILE A 18 15.07 -5.92 -2.21
CA ILE A 18 14.93 -4.86 -1.19
C ILE A 18 15.59 -5.37 0.11
N PRO A 19 16.58 -4.67 0.69
CA PRO A 19 17.21 -5.06 1.95
C PRO A 19 16.23 -5.14 3.13
N VAL A 20 16.54 -5.97 4.14
CA VAL A 20 15.65 -6.23 5.28
C VAL A 20 15.40 -4.97 6.13
N GLU A 21 16.37 -4.07 6.20
CA GLU A 21 16.27 -2.80 6.93
C GLU A 21 15.20 -1.91 6.32
N MET A 22 15.19 -1.78 4.99
CA MET A 22 14.18 -0.99 4.27
C MET A 22 12.79 -1.61 4.40
N ARG A 23 12.68 -2.95 4.36
CA ARG A 23 11.41 -3.65 4.57
C ARG A 23 10.83 -3.37 5.96
N ARG A 24 11.66 -3.36 7.01
CA ARG A 24 11.23 -3.04 8.38
C ARG A 24 10.75 -1.60 8.52
N VAL A 25 11.47 -0.64 7.92
CA VAL A 25 11.09 0.78 7.95
C VAL A 25 9.78 1.03 7.19
N LEU A 26 9.59 0.34 6.07
CA LEU A 26 8.36 0.42 5.27
C LEU A 26 7.23 -0.48 5.80
N ASP A 27 7.47 -1.23 6.89
CA ASP A 27 6.53 -2.18 7.47
C ASP A 27 5.98 -3.16 6.41
N MET A 28 6.88 -3.66 5.57
CA MET A 28 6.58 -4.61 4.50
C MET A 28 6.73 -6.05 4.97
N GLY A 29 5.63 -6.79 4.99
CA GLY A 29 5.58 -8.21 5.33
C GLY A 29 6.02 -9.14 4.20
N GLU A 30 6.09 -10.45 4.48
CA GLU A 30 6.28 -11.45 3.44
C GLU A 30 5.09 -11.46 2.48
N ARG A 31 5.36 -11.50 1.16
CA ARG A 31 4.35 -11.54 0.08
C ARG A 31 3.42 -10.32 0.00
N GLU A 32 3.80 -9.19 0.59
CA GLU A 32 3.03 -7.94 0.48
C GLU A 32 3.08 -7.39 -0.96
N ALA A 33 1.92 -6.94 -1.45
CA ALA A 33 1.82 -6.33 -2.78
C ALA A 33 2.39 -4.91 -2.78
N LEU A 34 3.18 -4.59 -3.79
CA LEU A 34 3.71 -3.25 -4.04
C LEU A 34 3.17 -2.75 -5.37
N SER A 35 2.86 -1.46 -5.43
CA SER A 35 2.67 -0.79 -6.71
C SER A 35 4.00 -0.26 -7.22
N ILE A 36 4.23 -0.46 -8.52
CA ILE A 36 5.41 -0.02 -9.24
C ILE A 36 4.96 1.03 -10.26
N SER A 37 5.48 2.25 -10.15
CA SER A 37 5.20 3.34 -11.08
C SER A 37 6.49 3.92 -11.66
N LEU A 38 6.37 4.56 -12.83
CA LEU A 38 7.43 5.34 -13.46
C LEU A 38 7.14 6.83 -13.25
N GLU A 39 8.03 7.54 -12.57
CA GLU A 39 7.89 8.97 -12.27
C GLU A 39 9.26 9.65 -12.43
N ASN A 40 9.34 10.75 -13.18
CA ASN A 40 10.56 11.55 -13.35
C ASN A 40 11.82 10.74 -13.70
N ASN A 41 11.69 9.76 -14.61
CA ASN A 41 12.77 8.85 -14.99
C ASN A 41 13.32 7.98 -13.84
N ALA A 42 12.49 7.71 -12.82
CA ALA A 42 12.78 6.83 -11.71
C ALA A 42 11.67 5.77 -11.55
N ILE A 43 12.04 4.60 -11.06
CA ILE A 43 11.09 3.59 -10.59
C ILE A 43 10.71 3.94 -9.16
N VAL A 44 9.42 4.18 -8.93
CA VAL A 44 8.88 4.45 -7.60
C VAL A 44 8.12 3.21 -7.13
N LEU A 45 8.52 2.70 -5.96
CA LEU A 45 7.83 1.60 -5.28
C LEU A 45 6.99 2.19 -4.16
N ARG A 46 5.69 1.88 -4.14
CA ARG A 46 4.80 2.26 -3.04
C ARG A 46 4.13 1.01 -2.47
N ARG A 47 3.78 1.04 -1.19
CA ARG A 47 2.88 0.02 -0.62
C ARG A 47 1.61 0.02 -1.45
N ALA A 48 1.19 -1.15 -1.94
CA ALA A 48 -0.15 -1.26 -2.47
C ALA A 48 -1.09 -1.15 -1.27
N HIS A 49 -1.48 0.07 -0.89
CA HIS A 49 -2.51 0.25 0.11
C HIS A 49 -3.77 -0.41 -0.45
N ALA A 50 -4.09 -1.57 0.12
CA ALA A 50 -5.33 -2.31 -0.12
C ALA A 50 -6.46 -1.30 0.02
N GLY A 51 -7.35 -1.24 -0.98
CA GLY A 51 -8.33 -0.18 -1.13
C GLY A 51 -9.28 -0.04 0.06
N CYS A 52 -10.57 -0.14 -0.15
CA CYS A 52 -11.50 -0.06 0.97
C CYS A 52 -11.21 -1.17 1.99
N VAL A 53 -11.05 -0.85 3.28
CA VAL A 53 -10.82 -1.82 4.36
C VAL A 53 -11.93 -2.86 4.49
N PHE A 54 -13.11 -2.57 3.93
CA PHE A 54 -14.26 -3.48 3.95
C PHE A 54 -14.38 -4.35 2.70
N CYS A 55 -14.03 -3.84 1.51
CA CYS A 55 -14.29 -4.56 0.25
C CYS A 55 -13.09 -4.68 -0.69
N GLY A 56 -11.92 -4.15 -0.31
CA GLY A 56 -10.69 -4.19 -1.09
C GLY A 56 -10.67 -3.31 -2.35
N SER A 57 -11.79 -2.68 -2.72
CA SER A 57 -11.89 -1.83 -3.91
C SER A 57 -10.97 -0.62 -3.82
N GLY A 58 -10.08 -0.42 -4.78
CA GLY A 58 -9.23 0.78 -4.91
C GLY A 58 -9.92 1.99 -5.57
N LYS A 59 -11.17 1.85 -6.01
CA LYS A 59 -11.92 2.96 -6.65
C LYS A 59 -12.43 3.95 -5.60
N ASP A 60 -12.02 5.21 -5.76
CA ASP A 60 -12.45 6.39 -4.98
C ASP A 60 -12.38 6.20 -3.47
N VAL A 61 -11.35 5.48 -2.99
CA VAL A 61 -11.16 5.26 -1.56
C VAL A 61 -10.79 6.54 -0.84
N MET A 62 -11.45 6.78 0.28
CA MET A 62 -11.29 7.96 1.12
C MET A 62 -10.63 7.55 2.43
N ASP A 63 -9.67 8.33 2.94
CA ASP A 63 -9.16 8.10 4.30
C ASP A 63 -10.20 8.51 5.33
N PHE A 64 -10.50 7.61 6.25
CA PHE A 64 -11.29 7.86 7.43
C PHE A 64 -10.59 7.28 8.66
N ARG A 65 -10.07 8.15 9.53
CA ARG A 65 -9.35 7.76 10.77
C ARG A 65 -8.17 6.80 10.50
N GLY A 66 -7.42 7.00 9.41
CA GLY A 66 -6.29 6.14 9.03
C GLY A 66 -6.72 4.78 8.44
N LYS A 67 -7.98 4.66 8.01
CA LYS A 67 -8.53 3.50 7.30
C LYS A 67 -9.09 3.98 5.97
N LEU A 68 -8.71 3.35 4.87
CA LEU A 68 -9.25 3.67 3.54
C LEU A 68 -10.65 3.05 3.38
N VAL A 69 -11.64 3.83 2.98
CA VAL A 69 -13.04 3.39 2.84
C VAL A 69 -13.60 3.91 1.52
N CYS A 70 -14.17 3.04 0.68
CA CYS A 70 -14.83 3.48 -0.55
C CYS A 70 -16.25 4.01 -0.28
N PRO A 71 -16.82 4.84 -1.17
CA PRO A 71 -18.13 5.47 -0.96
C PRO A 71 -19.27 4.47 -0.83
N ARG A 72 -19.12 3.26 -1.40
CA ARG A 72 -20.09 2.18 -1.27
C ARG A 72 -20.13 1.64 0.16
N CYS A 73 -18.97 1.31 0.73
CA CYS A 73 -18.89 0.78 2.09
C CYS A 73 -19.17 1.86 3.14
N ALA A 74 -18.78 3.11 2.89
CA ALA A 74 -19.16 4.23 3.75
C ALA A 74 -20.69 4.39 3.83
N ARG A 75 -21.40 4.29 2.70
CA ARG A 75 -22.88 4.31 2.68
C ARG A 75 -23.49 3.13 3.42
N GLN A 76 -22.97 1.92 3.22
CA GLN A 76 -23.45 0.75 3.92
C GLN A 76 -23.26 0.87 5.44
N LEU A 77 -22.11 1.36 5.89
CA LEU A 77 -21.85 1.63 7.31
C LEU A 77 -22.86 2.61 7.90
N ALA A 78 -23.20 3.68 7.17
CA ALA A 78 -24.21 4.64 7.63
C ALA A 78 -25.62 4.01 7.79
N THR A 79 -25.91 2.94 7.05
CA THR A 79 -27.18 2.20 7.15
C THR A 79 -27.16 1.07 8.19
N VAL A 80 -26.00 0.67 8.72
CA VAL A 80 -25.95 -0.33 9.79
C VAL A 80 -26.37 0.34 11.10
N GLN A 81 -27.66 0.24 11.44
CA GLN A 81 -28.12 0.54 12.79
C GLN A 81 -27.60 -0.53 13.74
N ALA A 82 -27.10 -0.09 14.90
CA ALA A 82 -26.69 -1.00 15.96
C ALA A 82 -27.88 -1.89 16.35
N THR A 83 -27.78 -3.19 16.06
CA THR A 83 -28.56 -4.19 16.77
C THR A 83 -28.10 -4.15 18.22
N ALA A 84 -28.87 -3.45 19.04
CA ALA A 84 -28.79 -3.57 20.49
C ALA A 84 -29.37 -4.93 20.87
N GLU A 85 -28.50 -5.83 21.33
CA GLU A 85 -28.84 -6.95 22.21
C GLU A 85 -27.81 -6.99 23.34
#